data_AF-A0A7S1NC53-F1
#
_entry.id   AF-A0A7S1NC53-F1
#
_cell.length_a   1.000
_cell.length_b   1.000
_cell.length_c   1.000
_cell.angle_alpha   90.00
_cell.angle_beta   90.00
_cell.angle_gamma   90.00
#
_symmetry.space_group_name_H-M   'P 1'
#
loop_
_entity.id
_entity.type
_entity.pdbx_description
1 polymer ?
#
loop_
_entity_poly.entity_id
_entity_poly.type
_entity_poly.pdbx_seq_one_letter_code
_entity_poly.pdbx_strand_id
1 'polypeptide(L)'
;VAIPSAVNLVREIAVSALREWMAQQGVRNVVKVGFAGKCKTTLQMISIAVLLLAPTAGIIKAPGIALSAETLVRSGTVLLNVAMVLTVTSGLAYFSAAWPYLMEEL
;
A
#
# COMPACT_ATOMS: atom_id res chain seq x y z
N VAL A 1 10.96 0.82 -8.83
CA VAL A 1 9.89 1.39 -7.99
C VAL A 1 8.57 1.66 -8.72
N ALA A 2 8.56 1.90 -10.04
CA ALA A 2 7.32 2.23 -10.78
C ALA A 2 6.22 1.15 -10.69
N ILE A 3 6.56 -0.13 -10.89
CA ILE A 3 5.61 -1.26 -10.82
C ILE A 3 4.93 -1.35 -9.44
N PRO A 4 5.65 -1.47 -8.31
CA PRO A 4 4.99 -1.58 -7.00
C PRO A 4 4.19 -0.32 -6.64
N SER A 5 4.62 0.87 -7.08
CA SER A 5 3.83 2.09 -6.91
C SER A 5 2.51 2.05 -7.69
N ALA A 6 2.53 1.61 -8.95
CA ALA A 6 1.34 1.50 -9.78
C ALA A 6 0.34 0.49 -9.20
N VAL A 7 0.82 -0.68 -8.76
CA VAL A 7 -0.01 -1.71 -8.11
C VAL A 7 -0.68 -1.17 -6.85
N ASN A 8 0.08 -0.46 -6.00
CA ASN A 8 -0.48 0.14 -4.80
C ASN A 8 -1.55 1.19 -5.11
N LEU A 9 -1.32 2.03 -6.12
CA LEU A 9 -2.27 3.05 -6.55
C LEU A 9 -3.58 2.44 -7.06
N VAL A 10 -3.50 1.49 -8.01
CA VAL A 10 -4.68 0.83 -8.59
C VAL A 10 -5.51 0.16 -7.50
N ARG A 11 -4.85 -0.49 -6.53
CA ARG A 11 -5.55 -1.13 -5.42
C ARG A 11 -6.30 -0.14 -4.54
N GLU A 12 -5.74 1.03 -4.23
CA GLU A 12 -6.46 2.03 -3.42
C GLU A 12 -7.71 2.53 -4.14
N ILE A 13 -7.61 2.80 -5.46
CA ILE A 13 -8.75 3.22 -6.29
C ILE A 13 -9.82 2.11 -6.32
N ALA A 14 -9.42 0.87 -6.59
CA ALA A 14 -10.33 -0.27 -6.67
C ALA A 14 -11.07 -0.50 -5.35
N VAL A 15 -10.36 -0.49 -4.22
CA VAL A 15 -10.99 -0.68 -2.89
C VAL A 15 -11.87 0.52 -2.50
N SER A 16 -11.52 1.73 -2.92
CA SER A 16 -12.38 2.90 -2.72
C SER A 16 -13.69 2.77 -3.51
N ALA A 17 -13.62 2.41 -4.79
CA ALA A 17 -14.79 2.19 -5.63
C ALA A 17 -15.66 1.04 -5.10
N LEU A 18 -15.05 -0.06 -4.68
CA LEU A 18 -15.75 -1.20 -4.09
C LEU A 18 -16.50 -0.80 -2.81
N ARG A 19 -15.87 0.02 -1.97
CA ARG A 19 -16.50 0.53 -0.73
C ARG A 19 -17.68 1.43 -1.04
N GLU A 20 -17.55 2.31 -2.03
CA GLU A 20 -18.62 3.19 -2.50
C GLU A 20 -19.83 2.36 -2.98
N TRP A 21 -19.59 1.38 -3.86
CA TRP A 21 -20.63 0.50 -4.39
C TRP A 21 -21.30 -0.33 -3.28
N MET A 22 -20.53 -0.93 -2.36
CA MET A 22 -21.11 -1.66 -1.21
C MET A 22 -21.96 -0.76 -0.30
N ALA A 23 -21.60 0.53 -0.17
CA ALA A 23 -22.38 1.48 0.60
C ALA A 23 -23.71 1.84 -0.09
N GLN A 24 -23.76 1.81 -1.43
CA GLN A 24 -24.98 1.98 -2.23
C GLN A 24 -25.92 0.77 -2.08
N GLN A 25 -25.38 -0.45 -2.05
CA GLN A 25 -26.15 -1.69 -1.85
C GLN A 25 -26.65 -1.92 -0.41
N GLY A 26 -26.44 -0.95 0.50
CA GLY A 26 -26.86 -1.06 1.91
C GLY A 26 -26.00 -1.99 2.76
N VAL A 27 -24.99 -2.65 2.18
CA VAL A 27 -24.09 -3.60 2.86
C VAL A 27 -22.87 -2.86 3.43
N ARG A 28 -23.09 -2.06 4.48
CA ARG A 28 -22.04 -1.19 5.05
C ARG A 28 -20.98 -1.90 5.92
N ASN A 29 -21.17 -3.19 6.24
CA ASN A 29 -20.44 -3.86 7.34
C ASN A 29 -19.60 -5.10 6.97
N VAL A 30 -19.60 -5.55 5.72
CA VAL A 30 -18.98 -6.85 5.39
C VAL A 30 -17.45 -6.79 5.34
N VAL A 31 -16.85 -5.59 5.24
CA VAL A 31 -15.40 -5.47 5.06
C VAL A 31 -14.73 -4.71 6.20
N LYS A 32 -14.72 -5.34 7.37
CA LYS A 32 -13.91 -4.89 8.51
C LYS A 32 -12.45 -4.76 8.07
N VAL A 33 -11.88 -3.58 8.30
CA VAL A 33 -10.47 -3.31 8.00
C VAL A 33 -9.58 -4.17 8.88
N GLY A 34 -9.13 -5.30 8.33
CA GLY A 34 -8.19 -6.19 8.99
C GLY A 34 -6.85 -5.49 9.27
N PHE A 35 -6.13 -5.97 10.28
CA PHE A 35 -4.83 -5.44 10.70
C PHE A 35 -3.81 -5.33 9.53
N ALA A 36 -3.91 -6.22 8.55
CA ALA A 36 -3.13 -6.18 7.30
C ALA A 36 -3.27 -4.85 6.52
N GLY A 37 -4.45 -4.24 6.51
CA GLY A 37 -4.70 -2.96 5.86
C GLY A 37 -4.06 -1.77 6.58
N LYS A 38 -3.79 -1.90 7.89
CA LYS A 38 -3.05 -0.89 8.68
C LYS A 38 -1.54 -1.07 8.53
N CYS A 39 -1.05 -2.32 8.55
CA CYS A 39 0.36 -2.60 8.33
C CYS A 39 0.83 -2.18 6.93
N LYS A 40 0.01 -2.37 5.87
CA LYS A 40 0.40 -1.97 4.51
C LYS A 40 0.66 -0.47 4.41
N THR A 41 -0.20 0.37 4.99
CA THR A 41 -0.12 1.82 4.88
C THR A 41 1.03 2.36 5.70
N THR A 42 1.27 1.80 6.89
CA THR A 42 2.47 2.14 7.69
C THR A 42 3.75 1.83 6.91
N LEU A 43 3.86 0.64 6.31
CA LEU A 43 5.03 0.26 5.52
C LEU A 43 5.18 1.12 4.26
N GLN A 44 4.07 1.45 3.59
CA GLN A 44 4.07 2.30 2.40
C GLN A 44 4.49 3.74 2.72
N MET A 45 3.96 4.33 3.78
CA MET A 45 4.32 5.69 4.20
C MET A 45 5.79 5.78 4.63
N ILE A 46 6.30 4.76 5.35
CA ILE A 46 7.72 4.66 5.72
C ILE A 46 8.59 4.52 4.47
N SER A 47 8.21 3.66 3.52
CA SER A 47 8.94 3.47 2.26
C SER A 47 9.06 4.76 1.47
N ILE A 48 7.95 5.51 1.31
CA ILE A 48 7.94 6.79 0.60
C ILE A 48 8.82 7.82 1.33
N ALA A 49 8.71 7.91 2.67
CA ALA A 49 9.54 8.82 3.45
C ALA A 49 11.04 8.52 3.29
N VAL A 50 11.43 7.25 3.31
CA VAL A 50 12.82 6.81 3.10
C VAL A 50 13.30 7.11 1.69
N LEU A 51 12.50 6.80 0.66
CA LEU A 51 12.85 7.07 -0.74
C LEU A 51 12.94 8.56 -1.05
N LEU A 52 12.12 9.39 -0.40
CA LEU A 52 12.14 10.85 -0.55
C LEU A 52 13.36 11.49 0.13
N LEU A 53 13.83 10.92 1.25
CA LEU A 53 15.01 11.40 1.98
C LEU A 53 16.34 10.92 1.36
N ALA A 54 16.32 9.85 0.57
CA ALA A 54 17.54 9.25 0.02
C ALA A 54 18.39 10.18 -0.88
N PRO A 55 17.82 11.02 -1.78
CA PRO A 55 18.58 11.98 -2.56
C PRO A 55 19.20 13.09 -1.70
N THR A 56 18.51 13.48 -0.62
CA THR A 56 18.93 14.54 0.30
C THR A 56 20.01 14.06 1.28
N ALA A 57 20.17 12.75 1.49
CA ALA A 57 21.21 12.16 2.32
C ALA A 57 22.64 12.41 1.79
N GLY A 58 22.80 12.71 0.49
CA GLY A 58 24.07 13.19 -0.06
C GLY A 58 24.43 14.63 0.34
N ILE A 59 23.42 15.43 0.73
CA ILE A 59 23.54 16.84 1.13
C ILE A 59 23.58 16.96 2.67
N ILE A 60 22.83 16.12 3.38
CA ILE A 60 22.78 16.07 4.85
C ILE A 60 23.89 15.13 5.35
N LYS A 61 25.13 15.63 5.42
CA LYS A 61 26.18 14.98 6.23
C LYS A 61 25.89 15.23 7.71
N ALA A 62 24.90 14.54 8.27
CA ALA A 62 24.66 14.56 9.71
C ALA A 62 25.79 13.78 10.43
N PRO A 63 26.49 14.37 11.41
CA PRO A 63 27.55 13.68 12.12
C PRO A 63 26.94 12.57 12.99
N GLY A 64 27.27 11.31 12.69
CA GLY A 64 26.82 10.14 13.45
C GLY A 64 25.94 9.14 12.69
N ILE A 65 25.48 9.46 11.47
CA ILE A 65 24.70 8.52 10.64
C ILE A 65 25.41 8.34 9.29
N ALA A 66 26.35 7.39 9.24
CA ALA A 66 27.01 6.98 8.00
C ALA A 66 26.12 6.02 7.18
N LEU A 67 24.89 6.41 6.87
CA LEU A 67 24.04 5.67 5.94
C LEU A 67 24.28 6.21 4.53
N SER A 68 25.01 5.45 3.72
CA SER A 68 25.17 5.75 2.30
C SER A 68 23.79 5.88 1.64
N ALA A 69 23.60 6.91 0.81
CA ALA A 69 22.36 7.16 0.08
C ALA A 69 21.85 5.91 -0.67
N GLU A 70 22.77 5.08 -1.17
CA GLU A 70 22.50 3.81 -1.81
C GLU A 70 21.77 2.80 -0.90
N THR A 71 22.16 2.70 0.37
CA THR A 71 21.51 1.83 1.37
C THR A 71 20.09 2.29 1.69
N LEU A 72 19.86 3.61 1.73
CA LEU A 72 18.53 4.21 1.91
C LEU A 72 17.62 3.92 0.70
N VAL A 73 18.12 4.09 -0.52
CA VAL A 73 17.35 3.73 -1.73
C VAL A 73 17.01 2.24 -1.75
N ARG A 74 17.97 1.38 -1.42
CA ARG A 74 17.79 -0.09 -1.44
C ARG A 74 16.78 -0.54 -0.38
N SER A 75 16.89 -0.03 0.85
CA SER A 75 15.95 -0.34 1.93
C SER A 75 14.53 0.18 1.63
N GLY A 76 14.40 1.43 1.14
CA GLY A 76 13.12 2.00 0.73
C GLY A 76 12.45 1.21 -0.40
N THR A 77 13.24 0.72 -1.38
CA THR A 77 12.74 -0.11 -2.48
C THR A 77 12.30 -1.49 -2.00
N VAL A 78 13.05 -2.13 -1.09
CA VAL A 78 12.66 -3.41 -0.49
C VAL A 78 11.36 -3.25 0.30
N LEU A 79 11.25 -2.21 1.12
CA LEU A 79 10.02 -1.88 1.86
C LEU A 79 8.82 -1.68 0.92
N LEU A 80 9.00 -1.00 -0.22
CA LEU A 80 7.95 -0.78 -1.21
C LEU A 80 7.47 -2.10 -1.84
N ASN A 81 8.40 -3.00 -2.18
CA ASN A 81 8.06 -4.31 -2.73
C ASN A 81 7.33 -5.18 -1.70
N VAL A 82 7.75 -5.17 -0.44
CA VAL A 82 7.04 -5.87 0.64
C VAL A 82 5.63 -5.29 0.80
N ALA A 83 5.49 -3.96 0.81
CA ALA A 83 4.18 -3.30 0.87
C ALA A 83 3.28 -3.68 -0.31
N MET A 84 3.84 -3.82 -1.52
CA MET A 84 3.10 -4.30 -2.70
C MET A 84 2.56 -5.72 -2.52
N VAL A 85 3.38 -6.66 -2.03
CA VAL A 85 2.93 -8.04 -1.78
C VAL A 85 1.78 -8.08 -0.76
N LEU A 86 1.91 -7.32 0.33
CA LEU A 86 0.82 -7.17 1.32
C LEU A 86 -0.42 -6.49 0.70
N THR A 87 -0.23 -5.59 -0.25
CA THR A 87 -1.31 -4.86 -0.92
C THR A 87 -2.12 -5.77 -1.84
N VAL A 88 -1.46 -6.64 -2.59
CA VAL A 88 -2.12 -7.64 -3.47
C VAL A 88 -2.89 -8.66 -2.64
N THR A 89 -2.23 -9.26 -1.63
CA THR A 89 -2.87 -10.29 -0.78
C THR A 89 -4.10 -9.75 -0.06
N SER A 90 -4.02 -8.53 0.50
CA SER A 90 -5.17 -7.88 1.12
C SER A 90 -6.24 -7.45 0.11
N GLY A 91 -5.86 -6.98 -1.08
CA GLY A 91 -6.80 -6.60 -2.13
C GLY A 91 -7.65 -7.78 -2.61
N LEU A 92 -7.03 -8.95 -2.79
CA LEU A 92 -7.73 -10.18 -3.17
C LEU A 92 -8.74 -10.63 -2.13
N ALA A 93 -8.41 -10.54 -0.83
CA ALA A 93 -9.35 -10.87 0.23
C ALA A 93 -10.58 -9.94 0.24
N TYR A 94 -10.37 -8.63 0.00
CA TYR A 94 -11.46 -7.66 -0.14
C TYR A 94 -12.36 -7.99 -1.35
N PHE A 95 -11.75 -8.27 -2.50
CA PHE A 95 -12.48 -8.58 -3.72
C PHE A 95 -13.25 -9.89 -3.60
N SER A 96 -12.64 -10.94 -3.04
CA SER A 96 -13.30 -12.22 -2.79
C SER A 96 -14.49 -12.10 -1.84
N ALA A 97 -14.43 -11.21 -0.84
CA ALA A 97 -15.54 -10.96 0.06
C ALA A 97 -16.72 -10.23 -0.62
N ALA A 98 -16.43 -9.39 -1.60
CA ALA A 98 -17.44 -8.68 -2.38
C ALA A 98 -17.97 -9.45 -3.59
N TRP A 99 -17.20 -10.43 -4.10
CA TRP A 99 -17.56 -11.27 -5.24
C TRP A 99 -18.95 -11.90 -5.19
N PRO A 100 -19.43 -12.50 -4.08
CA PRO A 100 -20.77 -13.08 -4.03
C PRO A 100 -21.88 -12.03 -4.24
N TYR A 101 -21.68 -10.80 -3.75
CA TYR A 101 -22.65 -9.71 -3.93
C TYR A 101 -22.65 -9.18 -5.37
N LEU A 102 -21.48 -9.13 -6.02
CA LEU A 102 -21.39 -8.71 -7.42
C LEU A 102 -22.10 -9.68 -8.37
N MET A 103 -22.02 -10.99 -8.08
CA MET A 103 -22.62 -12.05 -8.89
C MET A 103 -24.14 -12.17 -8.69
N GLU A 104 -24.68 -11.65 -7.58
CA GLU A 104 -26.12 -11.65 -7.30
C GLU A 104 -26.86 -10.54 -8.07
N GLU A 105 -26.15 -9.49 -8.49
CA GLU A 105 -26.69 -8.38 -9.31
C GLU A 105 -26.64 -8.63 -10.83
N LEU A 106 -25.93 -9.64 -11.31
CA LEU A 106 -25.59 -9.86 -12.73
C LEU A 106 -26.41 -10.98 -13.36
#